data_AF-A0A7C6CN69-F1
#
_entry.id   AF-A0A7C6CN69-F1
#
_cell.length_a   1.000
_cell.length_b   1.000
_cell.length_c   1.000
_cell.angle_alpha   90.00
_cell.angle_beta   90.00
_cell.angle_gamma   90.00
#
_symmetry.space_group_name_H-M   'P 1'
#
loop_
_entity.id
_entity.type
_entity.pdbx_description
1 polymer ?
#
loop_
_entity_poly.entity_id
_entity_poly.type
_entity_poly.pdbx_seq_one_letter_code
_entity_poly.pdbx_strand_id
1 'polypeptide(L)' 'MEKRDKGQRQHKEASGKGIQECISCDVKNCYYHDSSNYCTAEQINVGPGSALSSAETLCTTFRPKSE' A
#
# COMPACT_ATOMS: atom_id res chain seq x y z
N MET A 1 -6.77 -18.84 -36.08
CA MET A 1 -7.96 -18.64 -35.21
C MET A 1 -7.53 -18.82 -33.77
N GLU A 2 -6.82 -17.86 -33.19
CA GLU A 2 -6.41 -17.93 -31.79
C GLU A 2 -7.45 -17.21 -30.94
N LYS A 3 -8.20 -17.99 -30.16
CA LYS A 3 -9.23 -17.50 -29.25
C LYS A 3 -8.53 -16.83 -28.08
N ARG A 4 -8.49 -15.50 -28.07
CA ARG A 4 -8.04 -14.70 -26.92
C ARG A 4 -9.12 -14.79 -25.84
N ASP A 5 -8.84 -15.61 -24.83
CA ASP A 5 -9.63 -15.72 -23.61
C ASP A 5 -9.62 -14.36 -22.89
N LYS A 6 -10.77 -13.68 -22.89
CA LYS A 6 -10.99 -12.46 -22.11
C LYS A 6 -11.35 -12.89 -20.70
N GLY A 7 -10.34 -13.26 -19.91
CA GLY A 7 -10.47 -13.49 -18.47
C GLY A 7 -11.01 -12.23 -17.79
N GLN A 8 -12.30 -12.24 -17.46
CA GLN A 8 -12.99 -11.19 -16.73
C GLN A 8 -12.42 -11.11 -15.31
N ARG A 9 -11.61 -10.07 -15.03
CA ARG A 9 -11.27 -9.71 -13.65
C ARG A 9 -12.53 -9.11 -13.02
N GLN A 10 -13.25 -9.91 -12.24
CA GLN A 10 -14.39 -9.45 -11.46
C GLN A 10 -13.87 -8.57 -10.33
N HIS A 11 -13.93 -7.25 -10.51
CA HIS A 11 -13.73 -6.30 -9.42
C HIS A 11 -14.98 -6.37 -8.53
N LYS A 12 -14.87 -7.14 -7.45
CA LYS A 12 -15.91 -7.24 -6.42
C LYS A 12 -15.86 -5.96 -5.59
N GLU A 13 -16.85 -5.08 -5.77
CA GLU A 13 -17.03 -3.92 -4.90
C GLU A 13 -17.49 -4.40 -3.53
N ALA A 14 -16.60 -4.33 -2.54
CA ALA A 14 -16.90 -4.60 -1.14
C ALA A 14 -17.35 -3.29 -0.47
N SER A 15 -18.65 -3.22 -0.17
CA SER A 15 -19.20 -2.23 0.75
C SER A 15 -18.76 -2.59 2.19
N GLY A 16 -17.92 -1.75 2.79
CA GLY A 16 -17.48 -1.86 4.16
C GLY A 16 -16.31 -0.92 4.41
N LYS A 17 -16.34 -0.12 5.47
CA LYS A 17 -15.29 0.84 5.86
C LYS A 17 -13.90 0.21 5.67
N GLY A 18 -13.22 0.61 4.60
CA GLY A 18 -11.96 0.01 4.16
C GLY A 18 -10.85 0.39 5.13
N ILE A 19 -10.58 -0.49 6.09
CA ILE A 19 -9.25 -0.53 6.71
C ILE A 19 -8.27 -0.75 5.54
N GLN A 20 -7.20 0.06 5.44
CA GLN A 20 -6.16 -0.10 4.41
C GLN A 20 -5.32 -1.37 4.65
N GLU A 21 -5.95 -2.54 4.69
CA GLU A 21 -5.33 -3.87 4.84
C GLU A 21 -4.57 -4.33 3.58
N CYS A 22 -4.09 -3.41 2.75
CA CYS A 22 -3.37 -3.71 1.52
C CYS A 22 -1.91 -3.25 1.52
N ILE A 23 -1.50 -2.44 2.49
CA ILE A 23 -0.16 -1.86 2.54
C ILE A 23 0.60 -2.45 3.71
N SER A 24 1.52 -3.38 3.43
CA SER A 24 2.43 -3.89 4.46
C SER A 24 3.32 -2.77 4.99
N CYS A 25 3.51 -2.74 6.30
CA CYS A 25 4.47 -1.87 6.96
C CYS A 25 5.26 -2.71 7.96
N ASP A 26 6.46 -3.14 7.60
CA ASP A 26 7.33 -3.89 8.51
C ASP A 26 8.16 -2.98 9.44
N VAL A 27 8.09 -1.66 9.23
CA VAL A 27 8.84 -0.66 10.00
C VAL A 27 8.22 -0.49 11.39
N LYS A 28 8.70 -1.26 12.37
CA LYS A 28 8.14 -1.33 13.74
C LYS A 28 8.04 0.02 14.46
N ASN A 29 8.95 0.94 14.17
CA ASN A 29 8.95 2.29 14.72
C ASN A 29 8.10 3.29 13.92
N CYS A 30 7.41 2.88 12.85
CA CYS A 30 6.49 3.75 12.13
C CYS A 30 5.22 3.98 12.97
N TYR A 31 4.82 5.24 13.16
CA TYR A 31 3.59 5.64 13.83
C TYR A 31 2.36 4.90 13.31
N TYR A 32 2.33 4.64 11.99
CA TYR A 32 1.24 3.95 11.30
C TYR A 32 1.39 2.43 11.26
N HIS A 33 2.38 1.84 11.94
CA HIS A 33 2.54 0.38 12.01
C HIS A 33 1.60 -0.24 13.05
N ASP A 34 0.73 -1.16 12.62
CA ASP A 34 -0.10 -1.97 13.52
C ASP A 34 0.55 -3.31 13.94
N SER A 35 -0.13 -4.03 14.82
CA SER A 35 0.32 -5.35 15.31
C SER A 35 0.34 -6.44 14.25
N SER A 36 -0.34 -6.24 13.12
CA SER A 36 -0.50 -7.21 12.03
C SER A 36 0.45 -6.96 10.86
N ASN A 37 1.40 -6.03 11.02
CA ASN A 37 2.34 -5.57 9.98
C ASN A 37 1.69 -4.80 8.82
N TYR A 38 0.60 -4.10 9.07
CA TYR A 38 -0.02 -3.21 8.08
C TYR A 38 0.16 -1.74 8.44
N CYS A 39 0.13 -0.90 7.40
CA CYS A 39 0.07 0.54 7.51
C CYS A 39 -1.37 0.98 7.80
N THR A 40 -1.60 1.72 8.87
CA THR A 40 -2.90 2.25 9.27
C THR A 40 -3.15 3.68 8.76
N ALA A 41 -2.24 4.25 7.97
CA ALA A 41 -2.44 5.57 7.38
C ALA A 41 -3.66 5.56 6.46
N GLU A 42 -4.53 6.57 6.54
CA GLU A 42 -5.69 6.70 5.65
C GLU A 42 -5.28 6.88 4.18
N GLN A 43 -4.13 7.50 3.95
CA GLN A 43 -3.50 7.64 2.65
C GLN A 43 -1.98 7.56 2.80
N ILE A 44 -1.30 6.94 1.83
CA ILE A 44 0.16 6.96 1.75
C ILE A 44 0.64 7.91 0.64
N ASN A 45 1.81 8.49 0.86
CA ASN A 45 2.59 9.24 -0.11
C ASN A 45 3.85 8.46 -0.40
N VAL A 46 4.07 8.17 -1.67
CA VAL A 46 5.29 7.51 -2.16
C VAL A 46 6.16 8.55 -2.84
N GLY A 47 7.45 8.52 -2.57
CA GLY A 47 8.43 9.42 -3.18
C GLY A 47 9.81 8.79 -3.31
N PRO A 48 10.80 9.52 -3.86
CA PRO A 48 10.64 10.84 -4.49
C PRO A 48 9.89 10.72 -5.83
N GLY A 49 9.25 11.81 -6.29
CA GLY A 49 8.55 11.85 -7.58
C GLY A 49 9.46 11.68 -8.80
N SER A 50 10.78 11.72 -8.61
CA SER A 50 11.81 11.47 -9.61
C SER A 50 12.25 10.01 -9.69
N ALA A 51 11.67 9.11 -8.90
CA ALA A 51 12.03 7.69 -8.91
C ALA A 51 11.81 7.08 -10.30
N LEU A 52 12.84 6.43 -10.84
CA LEU A 52 12.81 5.74 -12.13
C LEU A 52 12.54 4.24 -11.97
N SER A 53 12.66 3.73 -10.75
CA SER A 53 12.44 2.33 -10.42
C SER A 53 11.71 2.19 -9.08
N SER A 54 11.05 1.04 -8.87
CA SER A 54 10.40 0.76 -7.59
C SER A 54 11.38 0.70 -6.42
N ALA A 55 12.63 0.31 -6.66
CA ALA A 55 13.67 0.27 -5.63
C ALA A 55 14.03 1.67 -5.09
N GLU A 56 13.80 2.72 -5.87
CA GLU A 56 14.02 4.11 -5.46
C GLU A 56 12.84 4.70 -4.69
N THR A 57 11.69 4.01 -4.67
CA THR A 57 10.49 4.50 -4.00
C THR A 57 10.51 4.22 -2.50
N LEU A 58 10.06 5.21 -1.71
CA LEU A 58 10.01 5.21 -0.26
C LEU A 58 8.62 5.66 0.21
N CYS A 59 8.18 5.12 1.34
CA CYS A 59 6.99 5.61 2.03
C CYS A 59 7.32 6.94 2.74
N THR A 60 7.00 8.05 2.09
CA THR A 60 7.20 9.40 2.65
C THR A 60 6.17 9.76 3.73
N THR A 61 5.12 8.94 3.88
CA THR A 61 4.19 9.00 5.03
C THR A 61 4.82 8.50 6.33
N PHE A 62 5.99 7.86 6.29
CA PHE A 62 6.68 7.40 7.49
C PHE A 62 6.83 8.53 8.54
N ARG A 63 6.44 8.23 9.77
CA ARG A 63 6.66 9.05 10.97
C ARG A 63 7.17 8.14 12.08
N PRO A 64 8.21 8.48 12.85
CA PRO A 64 8.62 7.66 13.98
C PRO A 64 7.59 7.75 15.13
N LYS A 65 7.46 6.69 15.95
CA LYS A 65 6.60 6.69 17.15
C LYS A 65 7.12 7.60 18.26
N SER A 66 8.41 7.88 18.26
CA SER A 66 9.13 8.75 19.21
C SER A 66 10.42 9.21 18.52
N GLU A 67 10.83 10.46 18.73
CA GLU A 67 12.17 10.93 18.35
C GLU A 67 13.22 10.43 19.36
#